data_AF-A0A258J3D1-F1
#
_entry.id   AF-A0A258J3D1-F1
#
_cell.length_a   1.000
_cell.length_b   1.000
_cell.length_c   1.000
_cell.angle_alpha   90.00
_cell.angle_beta   90.00
_cell.angle_gamma   90.00
#
_symmetry.space_group_name_H-M   'P 1'
#
loop_
_entity.id
_entity.type
_entity.pdbx_description
1 polymer ?
#
loop_
_entity_poly.entity_id
_entity_poly.type
_entity_poly.pdbx_seq_one_letter_code
_entity_poly.pdbx_strand_id
1 'polypeptide(L)' 'LGCELKYAAKLAYASAFNIDDNLNFSKIGINCHLCPRQACSQRAHQPVFMELPLDTTRRGNTRYES' A
#
# COMPACT_ATOMS: atom_id res chain seq x y z
N LEU A 1 4.02 -3.18 -16.99
CA LEU A 1 4.20 -1.82 -17.55
C LEU A 1 3.71 -0.83 -16.50
N GLY A 2 4.45 0.24 -16.22
CA GLY A 2 4.02 1.30 -15.30
C GLY A 2 4.43 2.66 -15.83
N CYS A 3 3.64 3.70 -15.55
CA CYS A 3 3.91 5.08 -15.92
C CYS A 3 3.48 6.04 -14.81
N GLU A 4 3.95 7.29 -14.87
CA GLU A 4 3.41 8.35 -14.01
C GLU A 4 1.93 8.62 -14.31
N LEU A 5 1.19 9.05 -13.28
CA LEU A 5 -0.25 9.29 -13.36
C LEU A 5 -0.63 10.32 -14.43
N LYS A 6 0.20 11.36 -14.62
CA LYS A 6 -0.01 12.41 -15.63
C LYS A 6 -0.10 11.89 -17.08
N TYR A 7 0.40 10.68 -17.33
CA TYR A 7 0.33 10.03 -18.64
C TYR A 7 -0.79 8.99 -18.74
N ALA A 8 -1.48 8.67 -17.66
CA ALA A 8 -2.50 7.61 -17.62
C ALA A 8 -3.63 7.87 -18.62
N ALA A 9 -4.07 9.11 -18.80
CA ALA A 9 -5.11 9.48 -19.77
C ALA A 9 -4.77 9.15 -21.24
N LYS A 10 -3.50 8.88 -21.56
CA LYS A 10 -3.06 8.45 -22.90
C LYS A 10 -3.14 6.94 -23.10
N LEU A 11 -3.41 6.17 -22.04
CA LEU A 11 -3.47 4.72 -22.06
C LEU A 11 -4.93 4.26 -22.13
N ALA A 12 -5.27 3.42 -23.11
CA ALA A 12 -6.61 2.84 -23.22
C ALA A 12 -7.03 2.08 -21.95
N TYR A 13 -6.07 1.48 -21.22
CA TYR A 13 -6.32 0.80 -19.95
C TYR A 13 -6.86 1.71 -18.84
N ALA A 14 -6.64 3.02 -18.92
CA ALA A 14 -7.10 3.96 -17.92
C ALA A 14 -8.51 4.51 -18.19
N SER A 15 -9.12 4.19 -19.34
CA SER A 15 -10.36 4.84 -19.79
C SER A 15 -11.57 4.61 -18.87
N ALA A 16 -11.58 3.53 -18.10
CA ALA A 16 -12.65 3.19 -17.17
C ALA A 16 -12.50 3.84 -15.79
N PHE A 17 -11.38 4.52 -15.52
CA PHE A 17 -11.06 5.04 -14.18
C PHE A 17 -11.17 6.55 -14.14
N ASN A 18 -11.83 7.07 -13.11
CA ASN A 18 -11.79 8.50 -12.80
C ASN A 18 -10.47 8.83 -12.09
N ILE A 19 -9.53 9.43 -12.82
CA ILE A 19 -8.18 9.73 -12.34
C ILE A 19 -8.17 10.89 -11.32
N ASP A 20 -9.18 11.75 -11.36
CA ASP A 20 -9.32 12.87 -10.42
C ASP A 20 -9.86 12.44 -9.05
N ASP A 21 -10.44 11.25 -8.96
CA ASP A 21 -10.90 10.67 -7.71
C ASP A 21 -9.76 9.99 -6.95
N ASN A 22 -9.11 10.76 -6.08
CA ASN A 22 -8.00 10.30 -5.25
C ASN A 22 -8.35 9.16 -4.29
N LEU A 23 -9.64 8.85 -4.09
CA LEU A 23 -10.07 7.75 -3.21
C LEU A 23 -9.87 6.37 -3.85
N ASN A 24 -9.75 6.29 -5.18
CA ASN A 24 -9.64 5.01 -5.89
C ASN A 24 -8.20 4.48 -6.03
N PHE A 25 -7.19 5.21 -5.54
CA PHE A 25 -5.82 4.73 -5.60
C PHE A 25 -5.53 3.75 -4.46
N SER A 26 -5.10 2.55 -4.84
CA SER A 26 -4.56 1.59 -3.89
C SER A 26 -3.30 2.15 -3.24
N LYS A 27 -3.31 2.27 -1.91
CA LYS A 27 -2.10 2.58 -1.16
C LYS A 27 -1.14 1.39 -1.31
N ILE A 28 0.04 1.63 -1.88
CA ILE A 28 1.11 0.64 -2.02
C ILE A 28 2.43 1.22 -1.48
N GLY A 29 3.39 0.35 -1.19
CA GLY A 29 4.75 0.74 -0.79
C GLY A 29 5.78 -0.04 -1.61
N ILE A 30 7.05 0.31 -1.47
CA ILE A 30 8.13 -0.33 -2.24
C ILE A 30 8.39 -1.78 -1.80
N ASN A 31 8.47 -2.02 -0.49
CA ASN A 31 8.53 -3.34 0.14
C ASN A 31 8.22 -3.21 1.64
N CYS A 32 7.95 -4.32 2.34
CA CYS A 32 7.51 -4.29 3.75
C CYS A 32 8.59 -3.76 4.72
N HIS A 33 9.87 -4.03 4.47
CA HIS A 33 10.99 -3.58 5.31
C HIS A 33 11.20 -2.06 5.25
N LEU A 34 10.79 -1.42 4.16
CA LEU A 34 10.95 0.02 3.95
C LEU A 34 9.62 0.80 4.00
N CYS A 35 8.49 0.12 4.15
CA CYS A 35 7.19 0.78 4.02
C CYS A 35 6.72 1.40 5.36
N PRO A 36 6.48 2.72 5.41
CA PRO A 36 6.04 3.41 6.63
C PRO A 36 4.53 3.32 6.87
N ARG A 37 3.78 2.61 6.03
CA ARG A 37 2.32 2.53 6.13
C ARG A 37 1.91 1.81 7.41
N GLN A 38 1.05 2.44 8.19
CA GLN A 38 0.35 1.79 9.29
C GLN A 38 -0.88 1.02 8.78
N ALA A 39 -1.42 0.15 9.63
CA ALA A 39 -2.65 -0.59 9.38
C ALA A 39 -2.69 -1.35 8.03
N CYS A 40 -1.59 -2.03 7.67
CA CYS A 40 -1.50 -2.77 6.41
C CYS A 40 -1.79 -4.26 6.62
N SER A 41 -3.00 -4.69 6.27
CA SER A 41 -3.46 -6.09 6.35
C SER A 41 -2.70 -7.08 5.46
N GLN A 42 -1.81 -6.60 4.60
CA GLN A 42 -0.94 -7.40 3.74
C GLN A 42 0.54 -7.32 4.13
N ARG A 43 0.87 -6.71 5.28
CA ARG A 43 2.26 -6.57 5.75
C ARG A 43 2.89 -7.93 6.06
N ALA A 44 4.00 -8.22 5.38
CA ALA A 44 4.74 -9.47 5.54
C ALA A 44 5.99 -9.36 6.43
N HIS A 45 6.51 -8.16 6.69
CA HIS A 45 7.70 -7.92 7.52
C HIS A 45 7.61 -6.60 8.31
N GLN A 46 8.35 -6.54 9.41
CA GLN A 46 8.57 -5.33 10.21
C GLN A 46 9.47 -4.34 9.44
N PRO A 47 9.13 -3.04 9.41
CA PRO A 47 10.01 -2.00 8.89
C PRO A 47 11.33 -1.88 9.66
N VAL A 48 12.42 -1.56 8.97
CA VAL A 48 13.76 -1.44 9.57
C VAL A 48 13.96 -0.09 10.26
N PHE A 49 13.28 0.96 9.79
CA PHE A 49 13.47 2.34 10.27
C PHE A 49 12.38 2.82 11.22
N MET A 50 11.43 1.96 11.58
CA MET A 50 10.42 2.27 12.58
C MET A 50 9.96 1.02 13.30
N GLU A 51 9.64 1.19 14.57
CA GLU A 51 8.97 0.17 15.36
C GLU A 51 7.46 0.34 15.24
N LEU A 52 6.78 -0.79 15.05
CA LEU A 52 5.32 -0.86 15.01
C LEU A 52 4.89 -1.72 16.21
N PRO A 53 3.76 -1.39 16.86
CA PRO A 53 3.26 -2.18 17.98
C PRO A 53 3.02 -3.64 17.58
N LEU A 54 3.58 -4.57 18.34
CA LEU A 54 3.33 -6.00 18.20
C LEU A 54 2.56 -6.49 19.42
N ASP A 55 1.42 -7.13 19.17
CA ASP A 55 0.59 -7.78 20.19
C ASP A 55 0.52 -9.28 19.90
N THR A 56 1.10 -10.08 20.81
CA THR A 56 1.16 -11.54 20.69
C THR A 56 -0.18 -12.22 20.92
N THR A 57 -1.11 -11.55 21.59
CA THR A 57 -2.47 -12.03 21.85
C THR A 57 -3.40 -11.76 20.67
N ARG A 58 -3.09 -10.75 19.86
CA ARG A 58 -3.85 -10.40 18.65
C ARG A 58 -3.88 -11.55 17.64
N ARG A 59 -5.01 -11.66 16.95
CA ARG A 59 -5.21 -12.54 15.79
C ARG A 59 -5.68 -11.68 14.62
N GLY A 60 -5.13 -11.91 13.45
CA GLY A 60 -5.44 -11.15 12.24
C GLY A 60 -4.72 -11.74 11.03
N ASN A 61 -4.88 -11.11 9.88
CA ASN A 61 -4.30 -11.57 8.62
C ASN A 61 -2.76 -11.59 8.64
N THR A 62 -2.15 -10.75 9.47
CA THR A 62 -0.70 -10.68 9.64
C THR A 62 -0.33 -10.64 11.11
N ARG A 63 0.94 -10.98 11.40
CA ARG A 63 1.51 -10.88 12.75
C ARG A 63 1.95 -9.46 13.12
N TYR A 64 2.08 -8.59 12.11
CA TYR A 64 2.52 -7.21 12.28
C TYR A 64 1.33 -6.28 12.53
N GLU A 65 1.58 -5.04 12.89
CA GLU A 65 0.55 -4.00 12.98
C GLU A 65 -0.22 -3.90 11.65
N SER A 66 -1.54 -4.08 11.75
CA SER A 66 -2.49 -4.07 10.64
C SER A 66 -3.82 -3.48 11.04
#